data_AF-A0A0T9M4F5-F1
#
_entry.id   AF-A0A0T9M4F5-F1
#
_cell.length_a   1.000
_cell.length_b   1.000
_cell.length_c   1.000
_cell.angle_alpha   90.00
_cell.angle_beta   90.00
_cell.angle_gamma   90.00
#
_symmetry.space_group_name_H-M   'P 1'
#
loop_
_entity.id
_entity.type
_entity.pdbx_description
1 polymer ?
#
loop_
_entity_poly.entity_id
_entity_poly.type
_entity_poly.pdbx_seq_one_letter_code
_entity_poly.pdbx_strand_id
1 'polypeptide(L)'
;MSRLVSLSLSFFWFFWLFCFFSLLIVETFPDIMSHIHSIYLGAIVSAELYDSLIAFSLWLSFISAIIAMFFIDLLFKKVRNFS
;
A
#
# COMPACT_ATOMS: atom_id res chain seq x y z
N MET A 1 -20.29 3.43 14.93
CA MET A 1 -18.85 3.10 15.04
C MET A 1 -18.16 4.12 15.94
N SER A 2 -17.16 3.73 16.75
CA SER A 2 -16.38 4.73 17.49
C SER A 2 -15.59 5.60 16.50
N ARG A 3 -15.42 6.90 16.78
CA ARG A 3 -14.63 7.82 15.95
C ARG A 3 -13.24 7.26 15.62
N LEU A 4 -12.63 6.55 16.58
CA LEU A 4 -11.35 5.86 16.43
C LEU A 4 -11.34 4.85 15.28
N VAL A 5 -12.38 4.00 15.18
CA VAL A 5 -12.49 2.99 14.10
C VAL A 5 -12.64 3.66 12.74
N SER A 6 -13.42 4.75 12.65
CA SER A 6 -13.57 5.50 11.41
C SER A 6 -12.24 6.12 10.96
N LEU A 7 -11.48 6.66 11.92
CA LEU A 7 -10.22 7.34 11.65
C LEU A 7 -9.12 6.34 11.25
N SER A 8 -9.06 5.19 11.91
CA SER A 8 -8.14 4.11 11.55
C SER A 8 -8.48 3.50 10.18
N LEU A 9 -9.77 3.36 9.83
CA LEU A 9 -10.17 2.91 8.49
C LEU A 9 -9.77 3.94 7.43
N SER A 10 -9.95 5.24 7.72
CA SER A 10 -9.58 6.30 6.79
C SER A 10 -8.07 6.35 6.54
N PHE A 11 -7.27 6.23 7.61
CA PHE A 11 -5.81 6.12 7.50
C PHE A 11 -5.39 4.88 6.72
N PHE A 12 -6.03 3.75 6.97
CA PHE A 12 -5.79 2.50 6.26
C PHE A 12 -6.03 2.66 4.74
N TRP A 13 -7.19 3.18 4.35
CA TRP A 13 -7.52 3.40 2.94
C TRP A 13 -6.57 4.38 2.25
N PHE A 14 -6.15 5.43 2.95
CA PHE A 14 -5.16 6.37 2.45
C PHE A 14 -3.81 5.69 2.18
N PHE A 15 -3.32 4.90 3.13
CA PHE A 15 -2.04 4.17 2.98
C PHE A 15 -2.10 3.10 1.90
N TRP A 16 -3.22 2.39 1.80
CA TRP A 16 -3.46 1.39 0.76
C TRP A 16 -3.49 2.01 -0.64
N LEU A 17 -4.26 3.09 -0.83
CA LEU A 17 -4.30 3.82 -2.10
C LEU A 17 -2.93 4.37 -2.46
N PHE A 18 -2.19 4.92 -1.49
CA PHE A 18 -0.83 5.41 -1.72
C PHE A 18 0.11 4.29 -2.21
N CYS A 19 0.09 3.11 -1.59
CA CYS A 19 0.89 1.96 -2.03
C CYS A 19 0.47 1.49 -3.43
N PHE A 20 -0.84 1.44 -3.69
CA PHE A 20 -1.38 1.03 -4.99
C PHE A 20 -0.96 2.00 -6.11
N PHE A 21 -1.09 3.31 -5.89
CA PHE A 21 -0.64 4.31 -6.86
C PHE A 21 0.86 4.31 -7.05
N SER A 22 1.64 4.09 -5.97
CA SER A 22 3.09 3.95 -6.07
C SER A 22 3.47 2.77 -6.96
N LEU A 23 2.84 1.60 -6.78
CA LEU A 23 3.03 0.44 -7.66
C LEU A 23 2.69 0.76 -9.11
N LEU A 24 1.54 1.40 -9.35
CA LEU A 24 1.10 1.79 -10.68
C LEU A 24 2.12 2.70 -11.37
N ILE A 25 2.66 3.69 -10.66
CA ILE A 25 3.64 4.64 -11.21
C ILE A 25 4.97 3.94 -11.51
N VAL A 26 5.42 3.05 -10.61
CA VAL A 26 6.62 2.23 -10.82
C VAL A 26 6.45 1.40 -12.09
N GLU A 27 5.39 0.60 -12.20
CA GLU A 27 5.19 -0.31 -13.32
C GLU A 27 4.91 0.41 -14.66
N THR A 28 4.19 1.53 -14.64
CA THR A 28 3.80 2.25 -15.87
C THR A 28 4.89 3.18 -16.37
N PHE A 29 5.72 3.73 -15.47
CA PHE A 29 6.77 4.70 -15.81
C PHE A 29 8.11 4.33 -15.17
N PRO A 30 8.72 3.21 -15.58
CA PRO A 30 9.96 2.74 -15.00
C PRO A 30 11.13 3.71 -15.19
N ASP A 31 11.18 4.38 -16.34
CA ASP A 31 12.20 5.39 -16.63
C ASP A 31 12.10 6.63 -15.73
N ILE A 32 10.89 7.07 -15.39
CA ILE A 32 10.68 8.22 -14.49
C ILE A 32 11.11 7.85 -13.07
N MET A 33 10.78 6.64 -12.60
CA MET A 33 11.16 6.20 -11.26
C MET A 33 12.66 5.96 -11.13
N SER A 34 13.28 5.37 -12.16
CA SER A 34 14.74 5.26 -12.32
C SER A 34 15.41 6.64 -12.20
N HIS A 35 14.89 7.64 -12.90
CA HIS A 35 15.45 8.99 -12.88
C HIS A 35 15.30 9.68 -11.53
N ILE A 36 14.13 9.57 -10.89
CA ILE A 36 13.88 10.14 -9.56
C ILE A 36 14.77 9.46 -8.52
N HIS A 37 14.87 8.13 -8.55
CA HIS A 37 15.76 7.39 -7.64
C HIS A 37 17.24 7.69 -7.91
N SER A 38 17.66 7.87 -9.17
CA SER A 38 19.05 8.26 -9.46
C SER A 38 19.37 9.65 -8.91
N ILE A 39 18.42 10.58 -8.95
CA ILE A 39 18.56 11.93 -8.41
C ILE A 39 18.57 11.91 -6.86
N TYR A 40 17.70 11.11 -6.23
CA TYR A 40 17.56 11.08 -4.78
C TYR A 40 18.62 10.24 -4.05
N LEU A 41 19.01 9.09 -4.63
CA LEU A 41 19.98 8.18 -4.02
C LEU A 41 21.41 8.34 -4.57
N GLY A 42 21.61 9.08 -5.67
CA GLY A 42 22.91 9.21 -6.33
C GLY A 42 23.50 7.87 -6.85
N ALA A 43 22.70 6.80 -6.83
CA ALA A 43 23.09 5.46 -7.21
C ALA A 43 22.33 5.05 -8.47
N ILE A 44 23.05 4.48 -9.43
CA ILE A 44 22.46 3.83 -10.60
C ILE A 44 21.62 2.66 -10.06
N VAL A 45 20.30 2.79 -10.10
CA VAL A 45 19.39 1.70 -9.70
C VAL A 45 19.58 0.57 -10.70
N SER A 46 20.27 -0.50 -10.27
CA SER A 46 20.38 -1.71 -11.08
C SER A 46 19.01 -2.37 -11.20
N ALA A 47 18.77 -3.08 -12.32
CA ALA A 47 17.50 -3.78 -12.57
C ALA A 47 17.11 -4.72 -11.41
N GLU A 48 18.08 -5.35 -10.75
CA GLU A 48 17.88 -6.18 -9.56
C GLU A 48 17.26 -5.42 -8.37
N LEU A 49 17.68 -4.17 -8.15
CA LEU A 49 17.19 -3.35 -7.05
C LEU A 49 15.77 -2.84 -7.35
N TYR A 50 15.47 -2.63 -8.63
CA TYR A 50 14.16 -2.27 -9.13
C TYR A 50 13.14 -3.41 -8.95
N ASP A 51 13.49 -4.63 -9.35
CA ASP A 51 12.66 -5.82 -9.17
C ASP A 51 12.40 -6.12 -7.68
N SER A 52 13.41 -5.93 -6.84
CA SER A 52 13.28 -6.04 -5.39
C SER A 52 12.32 -5.00 -4.80
N LEU A 53 12.35 -3.75 -5.28
CA LEU A 53 11.40 -2.70 -4.88
C LEU A 53 9.96 -3.06 -5.24
N ILE A 54 9.74 -3.58 -6.45
CA ILE A 54 8.41 -4.03 -6.90
C ILE A 54 7.92 -5.17 -6.01
N ALA A 55 8.76 -6.18 -5.77
CA ALA A 55 8.41 -7.30 -4.89
C ALA A 55 8.07 -6.83 -3.48
N PHE A 56 8.88 -5.94 -2.89
CA PHE A 56 8.63 -5.37 -1.57
C PHE A 56 7.29 -4.61 -1.53
N SER A 57 7.01 -3.81 -2.55
CA SER A 57 5.77 -3.05 -2.64
C SER A 57 4.53 -3.94 -2.81
N LEU A 58 4.63 -5.03 -3.58
CA LEU A 58 3.59 -6.07 -3.68
C LEU A 58 3.33 -6.74 -2.32
N TRP A 59 4.38 -7.11 -1.59
CA TRP A 59 4.25 -7.67 -0.24
C TRP A 59 3.57 -6.69 0.72
N LEU A 60 3.92 -5.40 0.65
CA LEU A 60 3.29 -4.37 1.47
C LEU A 60 1.80 -4.23 1.15
N SER A 61 1.45 -4.22 -0.13
CA SER A 61 0.05 -4.17 -0.60
C SER A 61 -0.75 -5.39 -0.16
N PHE A 62 -0.16 -6.59 -0.22
CA PHE A 62 -0.79 -7.83 0.23
C PHE A 62 -1.07 -7.84 1.74
N ILE A 63 -0.08 -7.48 2.56
CA ILE A 63 -0.25 -7.37 4.02
C ILE A 63 -1.34 -6.34 4.35
N SER A 64 -1.32 -5.20 3.66
CA SER A 64 -2.35 -4.18 3.78
C SER A 64 -3.75 -4.74 3.47
N ALA A 65 -3.92 -5.46 2.36
CA ALA A 65 -5.20 -6.07 2.00
C ALA A 65 -5.72 -7.06 3.05
N ILE A 66 -4.84 -7.89 3.65
CA ILE A 66 -5.21 -8.80 4.75
C ILE A 66 -5.73 -8.01 5.96
N ILE A 67 -5.04 -6.93 6.33
CA ILE A 67 -5.47 -6.05 7.42
C ILE A 67 -6.84 -5.44 7.11
N ALA A 68 -7.07 -4.99 5.87
CA ALA A 68 -8.38 -4.48 5.42
C ALA A 68 -9.49 -5.50 5.65
N MET A 69 -9.28 -6.73 5.14
CA MET A 69 -10.25 -7.81 5.24
C MET A 69 -10.56 -8.16 6.69
N PHE A 70 -9.54 -8.16 7.57
CA PHE A 70 -9.73 -8.37 9.00
C PHE A 70 -10.58 -7.27 9.66
N PHE A 71 -10.33 -6.00 9.34
CA PHE A 71 -11.14 -4.90 9.85
C PHE A 71 -12.58 -4.94 9.33
N ILE A 72 -12.77 -5.28 8.06
CA ILE A 72 -14.10 -5.44 7.47
C ILE A 72 -14.85 -6.60 8.16
N ASP A 73 -14.21 -7.76 8.35
CA ASP A 73 -14.81 -8.91 9.05
C ASP A 73 -15.21 -8.56 10.50
N LEU A 74 -14.34 -7.86 11.24
CA LEU A 74 -14.65 -7.34 12.57
C LEU A 74 -15.87 -6.42 12.58
N LEU A 75 -15.96 -5.55 11.57
CA LEU A 75 -17.05 -4.58 11.41
C LEU A 75 -18.38 -5.30 11.12
N PHE A 76 -18.38 -6.28 10.20
CA PHE A 76 -19.53 -7.12 9.90
C PHE A 76 -19.96 -8.01 11.08
N LYS A 77 -19.01 -8.61 11.81
CA LYS A 77 -19.30 -9.36 13.05
C LYS A 77 -19.94 -8.46 14.11
N LYS A 78 -19.45 -7.23 14.28
CA LYS A 78 -20.03 -6.28 15.21
C LYS A 78 -21.44 -5.89 14.80
N VAL A 79 -21.69 -5.55 13.53
CA VAL A 79 -23.04 -5.21 13.02
C VAL A 79 -24.03 -6.35 13.24
N ARG A 80 -23.63 -7.58 12.96
CA ARG A 80 -24.47 -8.77 13.12
C ARG A 80 -24.80 -9.11 14.58
N ASN A 81 -23.93 -8.79 15.53
CA ASN A 81 -24.22 -8.92 16.97
C ASN A 81 -25.13 -7.81 17.52
N PHE A 82 -25.42 -6.77 16.74
CA PHE A 82 -26.39 -5.71 17.06
C PHE A 82 -27.75 -5.91 16.37
N SER A 83 -27.90 -6.95 15.55
CA SER A 83 -29.16 -7.43 14.94
C SER A 83 -29.72 -8.59 15.75
#